data_AF-A0A7S3N925-F1
#
_entry.id   AF-A0A7S3N925-F1
#
_cell.length_a   1.000
_cell.length_b   1.000
_cell.length_c   1.000
_cell.angle_alpha   90.00
_cell.angle_beta   90.00
_cell.angle_gamma   90.00
#
_symmetry.space_group_name_H-M   'P 1'
#
loop_
_entity.id
_entity.type
_entity.pdbx_description
1 polymer ?
#
loop_
_entity_poly.entity_id
_entity_poly.type
_entity_poly.pdbx_seq_one_letter_code
_entity_poly.pdbx_strand_id
1 'polypeptide(L)'
;FCSAMLHIATNQKYNEGKTVDVTQAAAIQFKNMAEIHWRFKSEVHAKDIIQEGFRFIIITDEDKEYVRSNILQMILEVRHDTVRRQLTYAVECIARLDFPEKWPNLILEIQAYLNESDERKILTGLESLKSVCKRYEFEYGKNRNPLEEIVENIFPRLEELVSQIEENNTIEAFDIKWRIADLLYIVNQISICTRYKNNEGLSKLVTFFKYALNC
;
A
#
# COMPACT_ATOMS: atom_id res chain seq x y z
N PHE A 1 -14.17 9.28 13.32
CA PHE A 1 -13.07 10.28 13.38
C PHE A 1 -12.06 10.05 12.28
N CYS A 2 -11.57 8.82 12.10
CA CYS A 2 -10.66 8.46 11.00
C CYS A 2 -11.31 8.69 9.63
N SER A 3 -12.57 8.26 9.45
CA SER A 3 -13.40 8.59 8.28
C SER A 3 -13.43 10.09 7.97
N ALA A 4 -13.69 10.92 8.98
CA ALA A 4 -13.72 12.38 8.83
C ALA A 4 -12.36 12.96 8.42
N MET A 5 -11.26 12.55 9.07
CA MET A 5 -9.91 12.99 8.69
C MET A 5 -9.55 12.55 7.28
N LEU A 6 -9.93 11.34 6.90
CA LEU A 6 -9.71 10.79 5.57
C LEU A 6 -10.48 11.59 4.50
N HIS A 7 -11.75 11.93 4.74
CA HIS A 7 -12.54 12.81 3.86
C HIS A 7 -11.97 14.22 3.74
N ILE A 8 -11.44 14.79 4.83
CA ILE A 8 -10.84 16.12 4.79
C ILE A 8 -9.52 16.06 4.01
N ALA A 9 -8.72 15.02 4.20
CA ALA A 9 -7.45 14.83 3.50
C ALA A 9 -7.61 14.75 1.98
N THR A 10 -8.73 14.21 1.49
CA THR A 10 -8.93 13.96 0.05
C THR A 10 -9.65 15.10 -0.67
N ASN A 11 -10.29 16.02 0.06
CA ASN A 11 -11.10 17.08 -0.52
C ASN A 11 -10.41 18.46 -0.46
N GLN A 12 -9.91 18.91 -1.61
CA GLN A 12 -9.20 20.19 -1.75
C GLN A 12 -10.04 21.43 -1.40
N LYS A 13 -11.37 21.33 -1.38
CA LYS A 13 -12.25 22.44 -0.97
C LYS A 13 -11.95 22.92 0.45
N TYR A 14 -11.42 22.05 1.31
CA TYR A 14 -11.04 22.43 2.68
C TYR A 14 -9.84 23.37 2.77
N ASN A 15 -9.07 23.54 1.68
CA ASN A 15 -7.98 24.52 1.59
C ASN A 15 -8.42 25.86 1.01
N GLU A 16 -9.62 25.97 0.43
CA GLU A 16 -10.11 27.20 -0.18
C GLU A 16 -10.20 28.33 0.86
N GLY A 17 -9.58 29.48 0.54
CA GLY A 17 -9.57 30.65 1.42
C GLY A 17 -8.71 30.50 2.68
N LYS A 18 -7.91 29.43 2.81
CA LYS A 18 -7.02 29.21 3.95
C LYS A 18 -5.55 29.38 3.55
N THR A 19 -4.77 29.92 4.48
CA THR A 19 -3.32 30.08 4.35
C THR A 19 -2.54 28.80 4.70
N VAL A 20 -3.22 27.85 5.36
CA VAL A 20 -2.65 26.59 5.83
C VAL A 20 -3.22 25.42 5.03
N ASP A 21 -2.40 24.41 4.76
CA ASP A 21 -2.84 23.19 4.10
C ASP A 21 -3.53 22.25 5.10
N VAL A 22 -4.86 22.40 5.16
CA VAL A 22 -5.73 21.60 6.02
C VAL A 22 -5.78 20.16 5.53
N THR A 23 -5.73 19.92 4.22
CA THR A 23 -5.73 18.56 3.67
C THR A 23 -4.50 17.77 4.09
N GLN A 24 -3.32 18.39 4.07
CA GLN A 24 -2.08 17.77 4.52
C GLN A 24 -2.09 17.53 6.03
N ALA A 25 -2.55 18.50 6.83
CA ALA A 25 -2.67 18.33 8.27
C ALA A 25 -3.62 17.16 8.64
N ALA A 26 -4.77 17.06 7.95
CA ALA A 26 -5.71 15.95 8.13
C ALA A 26 -5.10 14.61 7.73
N ALA A 27 -4.33 14.56 6.63
CA ALA A 27 -3.64 13.35 6.18
C ALA A 27 -2.60 12.87 7.20
N ILE A 28 -1.82 13.79 7.79
CA ILE A 28 -0.85 13.48 8.85
C ILE A 28 -1.57 12.96 10.09
N GLN A 29 -2.65 13.60 10.51
CA GLN A 29 -3.42 13.14 11.66
C GLN A 29 -4.02 11.75 11.41
N PHE A 30 -4.60 11.52 10.23
CA PHE A 30 -5.11 10.22 9.84
C PHE A 30 -4.02 9.13 9.86
N LYS A 31 -2.85 9.43 9.32
CA LYS A 31 -1.69 8.53 9.36
C LYS A 31 -1.28 8.19 10.80
N ASN A 32 -1.25 9.17 11.70
CA ASN A 32 -0.96 8.93 13.11
C ASN A 32 -2.04 8.06 13.78
N MET A 33 -3.31 8.21 13.39
CA MET A 33 -4.39 7.32 13.86
C MET A 33 -4.15 5.87 13.45
N ALA A 34 -3.77 5.64 12.18
CA ALA A 34 -3.45 4.32 11.66
C ALA A 34 -2.20 3.71 12.33
N GLU A 35 -1.16 4.50 12.53
CA GLU A 35 0.12 4.04 13.09
C GLU A 35 0.05 3.77 14.60
N ILE A 36 -0.56 4.66 15.37
CA ILE A 36 -0.50 4.64 16.83
C ILE A 36 -1.75 3.98 17.43
N HIS A 37 -2.93 4.35 16.94
CA HIS A 37 -4.19 4.08 17.62
C HIS A 37 -4.97 2.87 17.08
N TRP A 38 -4.67 2.43 15.85
CA TRP A 38 -5.40 1.34 15.18
C TRP A 38 -5.39 0.00 15.94
N ARG A 39 -4.29 -0.28 16.65
CA ARG A 39 -4.09 -1.51 17.42
C ARG A 39 -4.99 -1.65 18.65
N PHE A 40 -5.54 -0.54 19.16
CA PHE A 40 -6.34 -0.58 20.37
C PHE A 40 -7.76 -1.08 20.09
N LYS A 41 -8.19 -2.08 20.87
CA LYS A 41 -9.51 -2.74 20.73
C LYS A 41 -10.52 -2.22 21.75
N SER A 42 -10.08 -1.92 22.96
CA SER A 42 -10.89 -1.37 24.05
C SER A 42 -10.02 -0.53 24.98
N GLU A 43 -10.63 0.28 25.84
CA GLU A 43 -9.87 1.07 26.82
C GLU A 43 -9.07 0.20 27.79
N VAL A 44 -9.64 -0.94 28.19
CA VAL A 44 -8.96 -1.91 29.06
C VAL A 44 -7.71 -2.44 28.35
N HIS A 45 -7.88 -2.96 27.13
CA HIS A 45 -6.77 -3.47 26.32
C HIS A 45 -5.70 -2.39 26.03
N ALA A 46 -6.10 -1.13 25.87
CA ALA A 46 -5.15 -0.05 25.68
C ALA A 46 -4.33 0.19 26.95
N LYS A 47 -4.98 0.30 28.11
CA LYS A 47 -4.32 0.50 29.41
C LYS A 47 -3.37 -0.63 29.80
N ASP A 48 -3.64 -1.86 29.36
CA ASP A 48 -2.75 -3.00 29.61
C ASP A 48 -1.43 -2.96 28.82
N ILE A 49 -1.40 -2.21 27.70
CA ILE A 49 -0.26 -2.20 26.76
C ILE A 49 0.56 -0.91 26.88
N ILE A 50 -0.09 0.21 27.22
CA ILE A 50 0.56 1.53 27.22
C ILE A 50 1.12 1.87 28.60
N GLN A 51 2.17 2.69 28.63
CA GLN A 51 2.67 3.29 29.86
C GLN A 51 1.66 4.32 30.42
N GLU A 52 1.65 4.47 31.74
CA GLU A 52 0.82 5.48 32.41
C GLU A 52 1.07 6.89 31.83
N GLY A 53 -0.01 7.63 31.61
CA GLY A 53 0.02 8.98 31.04
C GLY A 53 0.03 9.04 29.50
N PHE A 54 0.17 7.92 28.80
CA PHE A 54 0.03 7.90 27.34
C PHE A 54 -1.43 8.13 26.91
N ARG A 55 -1.66 9.09 26.02
CA ARG A 55 -2.99 9.36 25.46
C ARG A 55 -3.27 8.43 24.29
N PHE A 56 -4.34 7.66 24.38
CA PHE A 56 -4.80 6.77 23.32
C PHE A 56 -6.22 7.13 22.88
N ILE A 57 -6.57 6.70 21.68
CA ILE A 57 -7.92 6.83 21.12
C ILE A 57 -8.37 5.42 20.72
N ILE A 58 -9.59 5.06 21.11
CA ILE A 58 -10.25 3.85 20.61
C ILE A 58 -11.02 4.23 19.35
N ILE A 59 -10.58 3.69 18.22
CA ILE A 59 -11.27 3.84 16.94
C ILE A 59 -12.36 2.77 16.88
N THR A 60 -13.60 3.17 16.60
CA THR A 60 -14.73 2.24 16.51
C THR A 60 -14.56 1.29 15.32
N ASP A 61 -15.15 0.10 15.42
CA ASP A 61 -15.05 -0.89 14.33
C ASP A 61 -15.73 -0.40 13.04
N GLU A 62 -16.82 0.38 13.15
CA GLU A 62 -17.46 1.04 12.01
C GLU A 62 -16.51 2.02 11.30
N ASP A 63 -15.76 2.83 12.05
CA ASP A 63 -14.81 3.78 11.49
C ASP A 63 -13.61 3.07 10.85
N LYS A 64 -13.21 1.91 11.40
CA LYS A 64 -12.16 1.06 10.79
C LYS A 64 -12.64 0.40 9.50
N GLU A 65 -13.86 -0.14 9.48
CA GLU A 65 -14.47 -0.73 8.28
C GLU A 65 -14.57 0.32 7.17
N TYR A 66 -15.10 1.51 7.48
CA TYR A 66 -15.21 2.61 6.52
C TYR A 66 -13.86 2.91 5.85
N VAL A 67 -12.81 3.05 6.64
CA VAL A 67 -11.47 3.33 6.11
C VAL A 67 -10.98 2.19 5.22
N ARG A 68 -11.13 0.92 5.63
CA ARG A 68 -10.73 -0.23 4.81
C ARG A 68 -11.45 -0.24 3.46
N SER A 69 -12.75 0.02 3.44
CA SER A 69 -13.52 0.01 2.19
C SER A 69 -13.22 1.19 1.25
N ASN A 70 -12.68 2.30 1.74
CA ASN A 70 -12.58 3.55 0.96
C ASN A 70 -11.16 4.05 0.69
N ILE A 71 -10.17 3.65 1.50
CA ILE A 71 -8.83 4.27 1.46
C ILE A 71 -8.12 4.12 0.10
N LEU A 72 -8.28 2.98 -0.60
CA LEU A 72 -7.65 2.76 -1.90
C LEU A 72 -8.23 3.70 -2.97
N GLN A 73 -9.55 3.84 -3.01
CA GLN A 73 -10.23 4.77 -3.91
C GLN A 73 -9.84 6.21 -3.60
N MET A 74 -9.69 6.55 -2.32
CA MET A 74 -9.28 7.87 -1.89
C MET A 74 -7.82 8.19 -2.24
N ILE A 75 -6.93 7.20 -2.21
CA ILE A 75 -5.55 7.34 -2.72
C ILE A 75 -5.57 7.67 -4.23
N LEU A 76 -6.43 7.01 -5.01
CA LEU A 76 -6.59 7.27 -6.44
C LEU A 76 -7.05 8.71 -6.73
N GLU A 77 -7.98 9.24 -5.94
CA GLU A 77 -8.57 10.57 -6.13
C GLU A 77 -7.65 11.72 -5.72
N VAL A 78 -6.74 11.48 -4.77
CA VAL A 78 -5.80 12.50 -4.30
C VAL A 78 -4.77 12.84 -5.37
N ARG A 79 -4.70 14.14 -5.72
CA ARG A 79 -3.70 14.68 -6.65
C ARG A 79 -2.43 15.20 -5.98
N HIS A 80 -2.42 15.37 -4.67
CA HIS A 80 -1.30 15.95 -3.94
C HIS A 80 -0.40 14.83 -3.38
N ASP A 81 0.83 14.72 -3.91
CA ASP A 81 1.75 13.62 -3.61
C ASP A 81 2.06 13.46 -2.13
N THR A 82 2.12 14.56 -1.37
CA THR A 82 2.38 14.49 0.07
C THR A 82 1.21 13.85 0.81
N VAL A 83 -0.04 14.16 0.44
CA VAL A 83 -1.22 13.51 1.03
C VAL A 83 -1.27 12.05 0.61
N ARG A 84 -1.05 11.77 -0.67
CA ARG A 84 -1.04 10.41 -1.21
C ARG A 84 -0.06 9.51 -0.45
N ARG A 85 1.18 9.98 -0.23
CA ARG A 85 2.19 9.26 0.58
C ARG A 85 1.74 8.97 2.01
N GLN A 86 1.05 9.91 2.69
CA GLN A 86 0.53 9.66 4.04
C GLN A 86 -0.56 8.57 4.02
N LEU A 87 -1.46 8.59 3.04
CA LEU A 87 -2.50 7.58 2.91
C LEU A 87 -1.93 6.21 2.56
N THR A 88 -0.98 6.12 1.63
CA THR A 88 -0.29 4.86 1.30
C THR A 88 0.43 4.28 2.53
N TYR A 89 1.11 5.12 3.32
CA TYR A 89 1.72 4.67 4.58
C TYR A 89 0.67 4.20 5.60
N ALA A 90 -0.49 4.86 5.67
CA ALA A 90 -1.58 4.40 6.52
C ALA A 90 -2.10 3.01 6.09
N VAL A 91 -2.18 2.72 4.78
CA VAL A 91 -2.48 1.36 4.29
C VAL A 91 -1.46 0.35 4.80
N GLU A 92 -0.16 0.68 4.77
CA GLU A 92 0.91 -0.19 5.32
C GLU A 92 0.67 -0.51 6.81
N CYS A 93 0.37 0.52 7.62
CA CYS A 93 0.08 0.35 9.04
C CYS A 93 -1.17 -0.51 9.31
N ILE A 94 -2.25 -0.26 8.56
CA ILE A 94 -3.52 -0.97 8.73
C ILE A 94 -3.38 -2.42 8.28
N ALA A 95 -2.79 -2.67 7.11
CA ALA A 95 -2.56 -4.01 6.58
C ALA A 95 -1.68 -4.85 7.52
N ARG A 96 -0.73 -4.25 8.25
CA ARG A 96 0.06 -4.95 9.28
C ARG A 96 -0.75 -5.48 10.47
N LEU A 97 -1.93 -4.93 10.73
CA LEU A 97 -2.77 -5.33 11.85
C LEU A 97 -3.99 -6.14 11.42
N ASP A 98 -4.53 -5.82 10.25
CA ASP A 98 -5.84 -6.30 9.82
C ASP A 98 -5.79 -7.31 8.66
N PHE A 99 -4.70 -7.41 7.89
CA PHE A 99 -4.59 -8.42 6.82
C PHE A 99 -3.99 -9.73 7.35
N PRO A 100 -4.52 -10.91 6.99
CA PRO A 100 -5.71 -11.14 6.15
C PRO A 100 -7.05 -11.19 6.91
N GLU A 101 -7.05 -11.29 8.24
CA GLU A 101 -8.25 -11.72 8.98
C GLU A 101 -9.40 -10.71 8.97
N LYS A 102 -9.09 -9.41 9.02
CA LYS A 102 -10.07 -8.32 9.05
C LYS A 102 -10.18 -7.57 7.73
N TRP A 103 -9.21 -7.72 6.83
CA TRP A 103 -9.25 -7.15 5.49
C TRP A 103 -8.97 -8.21 4.41
N PRO A 104 -9.77 -9.28 4.34
CA PRO A 104 -9.47 -10.44 3.49
C PRO A 104 -9.50 -10.10 1.99
N ASN A 105 -10.31 -9.13 1.58
CA ASN A 105 -10.47 -8.75 0.17
C ASN A 105 -9.38 -7.81 -0.35
N LEU A 106 -8.44 -7.36 0.50
CA LEU A 106 -7.44 -6.35 0.11
C LEU A 106 -6.65 -6.74 -1.15
N ILE A 107 -6.25 -8.01 -1.27
CA ILE A 107 -5.53 -8.49 -2.45
C ILE A 107 -6.40 -8.46 -3.72
N LEU A 108 -7.67 -8.86 -3.61
CA LEU A 108 -8.62 -8.83 -4.72
C LEU A 108 -8.91 -7.38 -5.16
N GLU A 109 -9.07 -6.47 -4.21
CA GLU A 109 -9.22 -5.03 -4.48
C GLU A 109 -8.01 -4.48 -5.22
N ILE A 110 -6.78 -4.78 -4.76
CA ILE A 110 -5.53 -4.37 -5.42
C ILE A 110 -5.44 -4.93 -6.84
N GLN A 111 -5.79 -6.21 -7.05
CA GLN A 111 -5.80 -6.81 -8.38
C GLN A 111 -6.75 -6.08 -9.34
N ALA A 112 -7.91 -5.62 -8.85
CA ALA A 112 -8.83 -4.83 -9.68
C ALA A 112 -8.16 -3.54 -10.20
N TYR A 113 -7.38 -2.83 -9.37
CA TYR A 113 -6.62 -1.65 -9.81
C TYR A 113 -5.52 -1.99 -10.83
N LEU A 114 -4.83 -3.13 -10.68
CA LEU A 114 -3.75 -3.55 -11.58
C LEU A 114 -4.24 -4.05 -12.96
N ASN A 115 -5.51 -4.47 -13.05
CA ASN A 115 -6.12 -4.95 -14.29
C ASN A 115 -6.73 -3.84 -15.14
N GLU A 116 -6.72 -2.61 -14.66
CA GLU A 116 -7.20 -1.44 -15.38
C GLU A 116 -6.16 -0.96 -16.41
N SER A 117 -6.62 -0.20 -17.40
CA SER A 117 -5.75 0.45 -18.40
C SER A 117 -5.28 1.85 -17.99
N ASP A 118 -5.92 2.45 -16.99
CA ASP A 118 -5.55 3.77 -16.47
C ASP A 118 -4.29 3.65 -15.60
N GLU A 119 -3.23 4.35 -16.02
CA GLU A 119 -1.92 4.35 -15.35
C GLU A 119 -1.99 4.78 -13.87
N ARG A 120 -2.90 5.70 -13.50
CA ARG A 120 -3.08 6.11 -12.10
C ARG A 120 -3.72 5.01 -11.27
N LYS A 121 -4.65 4.24 -11.85
CA LYS A 121 -5.20 3.06 -11.19
C LYS A 121 -4.12 2.01 -10.99
N ILE A 122 -3.33 1.71 -12.02
CA ILE A 122 -2.20 0.77 -11.94
C ILE A 122 -1.22 1.21 -10.84
N LEU A 123 -0.79 2.48 -10.82
CA LEU A 123 0.11 3.02 -9.80
C LEU A 123 -0.48 2.92 -8.39
N THR A 124 -1.79 3.14 -8.23
CA THR A 124 -2.50 2.96 -6.95
C THR A 124 -2.49 1.51 -6.50
N GLY A 125 -2.71 0.57 -7.42
CA GLY A 125 -2.57 -0.85 -7.17
C GLY A 125 -1.16 -1.23 -6.72
N LEU A 126 -0.12 -0.75 -7.43
CA LEU A 126 1.28 -1.03 -7.12
C LEU A 126 1.72 -0.50 -5.75
N GLU A 127 1.35 0.74 -5.42
CA GLU A 127 1.68 1.35 -4.13
C GLU A 127 0.99 0.65 -2.96
N SER A 128 -0.26 0.21 -3.17
CA SER A 128 -1.03 -0.55 -2.18
C SER A 128 -0.47 -1.95 -2.00
N LEU A 129 -0.11 -2.63 -3.10
CA LEU A 129 0.55 -3.93 -3.08
C LEU A 129 1.87 -3.88 -2.32
N LYS A 130 2.69 -2.86 -2.59
CA LYS A 130 3.94 -2.63 -1.87
C LYS A 130 3.70 -2.51 -0.36
N SER A 131 2.67 -1.78 0.03
CA SER A 131 2.30 -1.58 1.44
C SER A 131 1.95 -2.89 2.14
N VAL A 132 1.28 -3.83 1.45
CA VAL A 132 1.00 -5.16 1.99
C VAL A 132 2.26 -6.03 2.03
N CYS A 133 3.04 -6.07 0.95
CA CYS A 133 4.25 -6.89 0.86
C CYS A 133 5.30 -6.52 1.91
N LYS A 134 5.43 -5.22 2.23
CA LYS A 134 6.35 -4.72 3.26
C LYS A 134 6.14 -5.34 4.63
N ARG A 135 4.91 -5.75 4.98
CA ARG A 135 4.65 -6.47 6.23
C ARG A 135 5.52 -7.72 6.36
N TYR A 136 5.79 -8.39 5.25
CA TYR A 136 6.49 -9.66 5.20
C TYR A 136 7.93 -9.53 4.71
N GLU A 137 8.44 -8.31 4.51
CA GLU A 137 9.77 -8.07 3.92
C GLU A 137 10.89 -8.67 4.77
N PHE A 138 10.68 -8.73 6.09
CA PHE A 138 11.60 -9.31 7.06
C PHE A 138 11.17 -10.66 7.64
N GLU A 139 10.09 -11.26 7.13
CA GLU A 139 9.60 -12.56 7.59
C GLU A 139 10.34 -13.72 6.90
N TYR A 140 10.49 -14.84 7.63
CA TYR A 140 11.17 -16.04 7.15
C TYR A 140 10.40 -17.31 7.50
N GLY A 141 10.75 -18.42 6.83
CA GLY A 141 10.10 -19.71 7.04
C GLY A 141 8.58 -19.64 6.78
N LYS A 142 7.78 -20.21 7.69
CA LYS A 142 6.32 -20.29 7.53
C LYS A 142 5.63 -18.93 7.56
N ASN A 143 6.19 -17.94 8.27
CA ASN A 143 5.61 -16.60 8.35
C ASN A 143 5.71 -15.83 7.01
N ARG A 144 6.60 -16.26 6.13
CA ARG A 144 6.77 -15.71 4.78
C ARG A 144 5.78 -16.28 3.77
N ASN A 145 5.13 -17.40 4.06
CA ASN A 145 4.21 -18.07 3.13
C ASN A 145 3.12 -17.15 2.54
N PRO A 146 2.50 -16.21 3.30
CA PRO A 146 1.54 -15.27 2.73
C PRO A 146 2.14 -14.39 1.62
N LEU A 147 3.41 -13.99 1.75
CA LEU A 147 4.11 -13.23 0.71
C LEU A 147 4.32 -14.09 -0.54
N GLU A 148 4.70 -15.36 -0.38
CA GLU A 148 4.89 -16.29 -1.50
C GLU A 148 3.57 -16.49 -2.28
N GLU A 149 2.44 -16.57 -1.58
CA GLU A 149 1.11 -16.67 -2.19
C GLU A 149 0.71 -15.40 -2.94
N ILE A 150 0.97 -14.22 -2.37
CA ILE A 150 0.77 -12.93 -3.05
C ILE A 150 1.61 -12.87 -4.33
N VAL A 151 2.88 -13.27 -4.24
CA VAL A 151 3.80 -13.24 -5.38
C VAL A 151 3.31 -14.15 -6.49
N GLU A 152 2.92 -15.39 -6.16
CA GLU A 152 2.48 -16.35 -7.17
C GLU A 152 1.20 -15.90 -7.90
N ASN A 153 0.28 -15.24 -7.19
CA ASN A 153 -1.01 -14.83 -7.74
C ASN A 153 -0.98 -13.48 -8.49
N ILE A 154 -0.13 -12.53 -8.09
CA ILE A 154 -0.18 -11.15 -8.63
C ILE A 154 0.96 -10.88 -9.62
N PHE A 155 2.14 -11.46 -9.42
CA PHE A 155 3.30 -11.11 -10.24
C PHE A 155 3.19 -11.51 -11.71
N PRO A 156 2.44 -12.56 -12.12
CA PRO A 156 2.15 -12.78 -13.55
C PRO A 156 1.54 -11.54 -14.22
N ARG A 157 0.66 -10.81 -13.54
CA ARG A 157 0.06 -9.57 -14.06
C ARG A 157 1.08 -8.43 -14.14
N LEU A 158 2.00 -8.36 -13.17
CA LEU A 158 3.08 -7.36 -13.20
C LEU A 158 4.05 -7.63 -14.36
N GLU A 159 4.39 -8.89 -14.60
CA GLU A 159 5.20 -9.32 -15.75
C GLU A 159 4.53 -8.91 -17.07
N GLU A 160 3.21 -9.16 -17.20
CA GLU A 160 2.43 -8.74 -18.37
C GLU A 160 2.41 -7.21 -18.55
N LEU A 161 2.18 -6.45 -17.46
CA LEU A 161 2.19 -4.98 -17.49
C LEU A 161 3.50 -4.42 -18.05
N VAL A 162 4.64 -4.98 -17.62
CA VAL A 162 5.97 -4.55 -18.10
C VAL A 162 6.11 -4.80 -19.58
N SER A 163 5.73 -6.00 -20.07
CA SER A 163 5.77 -6.31 -21.50
C SER A 163 4.88 -5.38 -22.32
N GLN A 164 3.70 -4.98 -21.79
CA GLN A 164 2.80 -4.03 -22.46
C GLN A 164 3.39 -2.63 -22.61
N ILE A 165 4.24 -2.20 -21.67
CA ILE A 165 4.83 -0.85 -21.64
C ILE A 165 6.33 -0.85 -21.99
N GLU A 166 6.87 -1.95 -22.49
CA GLU A 166 8.31 -2.15 -22.72
C GLU A 166 8.90 -1.02 -23.58
N GLU A 167 8.30 -0.76 -24.74
CA GLU A 167 8.72 0.27 -25.69
C GLU A 167 8.15 1.67 -25.37
N ASN A 168 7.34 1.80 -24.31
CA ASN A 168 6.76 3.07 -23.90
C ASN A 168 7.76 3.89 -23.07
N ASN A 169 8.09 5.09 -23.57
CA ASN A 169 9.04 6.04 -22.99
C ASN A 169 8.37 7.27 -22.35
N THR A 170 7.11 7.15 -21.93
CA THR A 170 6.42 8.18 -21.13
C THR A 170 6.89 8.15 -19.67
N ILE A 171 6.74 9.27 -18.96
CA ILE A 171 7.11 9.39 -17.55
C ILE A 171 6.31 8.40 -16.71
N GLU A 172 5.04 8.23 -17.03
CA GLU A 172 4.11 7.34 -16.34
C GLU A 172 4.50 5.87 -16.52
N ALA A 173 4.91 5.46 -17.73
CA ALA A 173 5.46 4.13 -17.96
C ALA A 173 6.76 3.90 -17.17
N PHE A 174 7.63 4.91 -17.06
CA PHE A 174 8.82 4.83 -16.20
C PHE A 174 8.46 4.68 -14.73
N ASP A 175 7.48 5.42 -14.24
CA ASP A 175 7.00 5.31 -12.86
C ASP A 175 6.45 3.90 -12.58
N ILE A 176 5.67 3.33 -13.50
CA ILE A 176 5.16 1.95 -13.36
C ILE A 176 6.32 0.94 -13.34
N LYS A 177 7.25 1.01 -14.31
CA LYS A 177 8.43 0.13 -14.36
C LYS A 177 9.23 0.22 -13.06
N TRP A 178 9.48 1.43 -12.58
CA TRP A 178 10.23 1.68 -11.34
C TRP A 178 9.50 1.14 -10.10
N ARG A 179 8.18 1.34 -9.99
CA ARG A 179 7.39 0.81 -8.86
C ARG A 179 7.36 -0.72 -8.84
N ILE A 180 7.33 -1.37 -10.01
CA ILE A 180 7.44 -2.84 -10.11
C ILE A 180 8.85 -3.30 -9.69
N ALA A 181 9.90 -2.59 -10.09
CA ALA A 181 11.28 -2.91 -9.69
C ALA A 181 11.49 -2.81 -8.17
N ASP A 182 10.95 -1.74 -7.56
CA ASP A 182 10.97 -1.51 -6.12
C ASP A 182 10.18 -2.60 -5.36
N LEU A 183 9.03 -3.03 -5.89
CA LEU A 183 8.29 -4.14 -5.34
C LEU A 183 9.08 -5.47 -5.44
N LEU A 184 9.72 -5.75 -6.57
CA LEU A 184 10.58 -6.92 -6.76
C LEU A 184 11.75 -6.92 -5.77
N TYR A 185 12.34 -5.75 -5.48
CA TYR A 185 13.36 -5.62 -4.46
C TYR A 185 12.82 -6.01 -3.07
N ILE A 186 11.69 -5.44 -2.65
CA ILE A 186 11.09 -5.70 -1.33
C ILE A 186 10.75 -7.16 -1.14
N VAL A 187 10.10 -7.80 -2.12
CA VAL A 187 9.70 -9.21 -1.96
C VAL A 187 10.91 -10.14 -1.91
N ASN A 188 12.03 -9.78 -2.52
CA ASN A 188 13.25 -10.60 -2.52
C ASN A 188 14.29 -10.16 -1.47
N GLN A 189 13.95 -9.24 -0.56
CA GLN A 189 14.89 -8.57 0.35
C GLN A 189 15.71 -9.52 1.24
N ILE A 190 15.05 -10.50 1.88
CA ILE A 190 15.75 -11.50 2.73
C ILE A 190 16.18 -12.72 1.93
N SER A 191 15.36 -13.17 1.00
CA SER A 191 15.63 -14.35 0.19
C SER A 191 14.84 -14.24 -1.11
N ILE A 192 15.35 -14.85 -2.18
CA ILE A 192 14.61 -14.92 -3.42
C ILE A 192 13.29 -15.69 -3.23
N CYS A 193 12.18 -15.18 -3.77
CA CYS A 193 10.89 -15.88 -3.75
C CYS A 193 10.94 -17.16 -4.57
N THR A 194 10.12 -18.14 -4.19
CA THR A 194 10.13 -19.49 -4.75
C THR A 194 9.81 -19.49 -6.24
N ARG A 195 8.93 -18.60 -6.70
CA ARG A 195 8.64 -18.34 -8.12
C ARG A 195 9.92 -18.10 -8.94
N TYR A 196 10.90 -17.42 -8.36
CA TYR A 196 12.16 -17.07 -9.01
C TYR A 196 13.31 -18.02 -8.67
N LYS A 197 13.09 -19.12 -7.95
CA LYS A 197 14.16 -20.10 -7.62
C LYS A 197 14.47 -21.08 -8.75
N ASN A 198 13.84 -20.93 -9.91
CA ASN A 198 14.12 -21.73 -11.10
C ASN A 198 14.76 -20.86 -12.20
N ASN A 199 15.44 -21.49 -13.16
CA ASN A 199 16.17 -20.78 -14.22
C ASN A 199 15.26 -19.90 -15.08
N GLU A 200 14.00 -20.30 -15.28
CA GLU A 200 13.04 -19.53 -16.08
C GLU A 200 12.61 -18.24 -15.35
N GLY A 201 12.30 -18.34 -14.07
CA GLY A 201 11.92 -17.21 -13.21
C GLY A 201 13.08 -16.24 -13.01
N LEU A 202 14.30 -16.74 -12.78
CA LEU A 202 15.50 -15.90 -12.77
C LEU A 202 15.70 -15.17 -14.10
N SER A 203 15.50 -15.86 -15.23
CA SER A 203 15.63 -15.26 -16.56
C SER A 203 14.60 -14.14 -16.78
N LYS A 204 13.34 -14.34 -16.37
CA LYS A 204 12.29 -13.31 -16.43
C LYS A 204 12.66 -12.10 -15.57
N LEU A 205 13.15 -12.33 -14.35
CA LEU A 205 13.59 -11.26 -13.45
C LEU A 205 14.77 -10.46 -14.03
N VAL A 206 15.77 -11.14 -14.57
CA VAL A 206 16.93 -10.51 -15.20
C VAL A 206 16.52 -9.73 -16.45
N THR A 207 15.63 -10.29 -17.26
CA THR A 207 15.09 -9.64 -18.45
C THR A 207 14.32 -8.38 -18.09
N PHE A 208 13.47 -8.41 -17.05
CA PHE A 208 12.80 -7.23 -16.51
C PHE A 208 13.80 -6.13 -16.13
N PHE A 209 14.84 -6.46 -15.35
CA PHE A 209 15.84 -5.46 -14.95
C PHE A 209 16.63 -4.92 -16.14
N LYS A 210 16.92 -5.74 -17.15
CA LYS A 210 17.53 -5.25 -18.40
C LYS A 210 16.66 -4.20 -19.09
N TYR A 211 15.36 -4.42 -19.16
CA TYR A 211 14.44 -3.43 -19.74
C TYR A 211 14.34 -2.15 -18.91
N ALA A 212 14.34 -2.26 -17.59
CA ALA A 212 14.36 -1.10 -16.70
C ALA A 212 15.67 -0.29 -16.79
N LEU A 213 16.80 -0.94 -17.13
CA LEU A 213 18.14 -0.34 -17.19
C LEU A 213 18.59 0.11 -18.58
N ASN A 214 17.96 -0.38 -19.66
CA ASN A 214 18.28 -0.01 -21.05
C ASN A 214 17.56 1.27 -21.52
N CYS A 215 17.02 2.05 -20.59
CA CYS A 215 16.38 3.33 -20.85
C CYS A 215 17.31 4.50 -20.52
#